data_AF-A0A942SGS7-F1
#
_entry.id   AF-A0A942SGS7-F1
#
_cell.length_a   1.000
_cell.length_b   1.000
_cell.length_c   1.000
_cell.angle_alpha   90.00
_cell.angle_beta   90.00
_cell.angle_gamma   90.00
#
_symmetry.space_group_name_H-M   'P 1'
#
loop_
_entity.id
_entity.type
_entity.pdbx_description
1 polymer ?
#
loop_
_entity_poly.entity_id
_entity_poly.type
_entity_poly.pdbx_seq_one_letter_code
_entity_poly.pdbx_strand_id
1 'polypeptide(L)'
;MGLVAALPGGRAAEVIGKQLLRSATSVGANYRAACRAKSNADFISKMGTVEEEADECLYWMELLAEAKLVQPEKLQPLMAEADELVAITVSSINTAKARKT
;
A
#
# COMPACT_ATOMS: atom_id res chain seq x y z
N MET A 1 -8.78 4.92 -7.77
CA MET A 1 -8.65 6.29 -8.34
C MET A 1 -9.60 7.32 -7.71
N GLY A 2 -10.73 6.93 -7.12
CA GLY A 2 -11.74 7.88 -6.61
C GLY A 2 -11.24 8.89 -5.56
N LEU A 3 -10.40 8.46 -4.60
CA LEU A 3 -9.86 9.36 -3.57
C LEU A 3 -8.97 10.46 -4.18
N VAL A 4 -7.96 10.08 -4.96
CA VAL A 4 -6.99 11.03 -5.55
C VAL A 4 -7.68 12.00 -6.51
N ALA A 5 -8.68 11.55 -7.27
CA ALA A 5 -9.46 12.42 -8.16
C ALA A 5 -10.36 13.42 -7.40
N ALA A 6 -10.69 13.15 -6.14
CA ALA A 6 -11.53 13.99 -5.30
C ALA A 6 -10.73 14.95 -4.39
N LEU A 7 -9.40 14.94 -4.48
CA LEU A 7 -8.56 15.85 -3.69
C LEU A 7 -8.79 17.31 -4.10
N PRO A 8 -8.73 18.24 -3.14
CA PRO A 8 -8.77 19.67 -3.46
C PRO A 8 -7.56 20.06 -4.32
N GLY A 9 -7.68 21.14 -5.08
CA GLY A 9 -6.55 21.69 -5.82
C GLY A 9 -5.43 22.19 -4.90
N GLY A 10 -4.23 22.31 -5.45
CA GLY A 10 -3.08 22.87 -4.75
C GLY A 10 -1.91 21.90 -4.63
N ARG A 11 -0.70 22.48 -4.50
CA ARG A 11 0.56 21.75 -4.61
C ARG A 11 0.70 20.61 -3.61
N ALA A 12 0.27 20.81 -2.36
CA ALA A 12 0.36 19.77 -1.34
C ALA A 12 -0.50 18.54 -1.69
N ALA A 13 -1.75 18.77 -2.09
CA ALA A 13 -2.68 17.72 -2.50
C ALA A 13 -2.20 16.99 -3.77
N GLU A 14 -1.67 17.72 -4.74
CA GLU A 14 -1.11 17.14 -5.96
C GLU A 14 0.09 16.23 -5.68
N VAL A 15 1.03 16.68 -4.84
CA VAL A 15 2.23 15.91 -4.50
C VAL A 15 1.86 14.66 -3.70
N ILE A 16 1.08 14.81 -2.63
CA ILE A 16 0.67 13.69 -1.78
C ILE A 16 -0.20 12.70 -2.58
N GLY A 17 -1.19 13.20 -3.32
CA GLY A 17 -2.06 12.37 -4.15
C GLY A 17 -1.32 11.59 -5.22
N LYS A 18 -0.26 12.18 -5.81
CA LYS A 18 0.60 11.48 -6.77
C LYS A 18 1.40 10.35 -6.10
N GLN A 19 1.94 10.58 -4.90
CA GLN A 19 2.66 9.54 -4.17
C GLN A 19 1.73 8.39 -3.77
N LEU A 20 0.57 8.71 -3.20
CA LEU A 20 -0.47 7.73 -2.86
C LEU A 20 -0.93 6.92 -4.08
N LEU A 21 -1.15 7.58 -5.22
CA LEU A 21 -1.56 6.86 -6.43
C LEU A 21 -0.48 5.88 -6.89
N ARG A 22 0.78 6.29 -6.82
CA ARG A 22 1.91 5.45 -7.22
C ARG A 22 1.99 4.22 -6.31
N SER A 23 2.06 4.40 -5.00
CA SER A 23 2.19 3.28 -4.06
C SER A 23 0.99 2.34 -4.13
N ALA A 24 -0.24 2.87 -4.19
CA ALA A 24 -1.45 2.05 -4.30
C ALA A 24 -1.46 1.18 -5.57
N THR A 25 -0.97 1.71 -6.70
CA THR A 25 -0.85 0.90 -7.93
C THR A 25 0.33 -0.09 -7.88
N SER A 26 1.41 0.25 -7.17
CA SER A 26 2.57 -0.61 -6.95
C SER A 26 2.21 -1.86 -6.15
N VAL A 27 1.36 -1.77 -5.11
CA VAL A 27 0.91 -2.94 -4.31
C VAL A 27 0.42 -4.08 -5.22
N GLY A 28 -0.57 -3.79 -6.08
CA GLY A 28 -1.13 -4.78 -6.98
C GLY A 28 -0.15 -5.26 -8.06
N ALA A 29 0.71 -4.37 -8.57
CA ALA A 29 1.72 -4.72 -9.56
C ALA A 29 2.78 -5.67 -9.00
N ASN A 30 3.32 -5.36 -7.82
CA ASN A 30 4.31 -6.18 -7.13
C ASN A 30 3.73 -7.50 -6.63
N TYR A 31 2.47 -7.51 -6.18
CA TYR A 31 1.80 -8.76 -5.81
C TYR A 31 1.69 -9.71 -7.01
N ARG A 32 1.30 -9.19 -8.18
CA ARG A 32 1.28 -9.99 -9.43
C ARG A 32 2.66 -10.53 -9.80
N ALA A 33 3.73 -9.78 -9.52
CA ALA A 33 5.10 -10.23 -9.73
C ALA A 33 5.51 -11.31 -8.72
N ALA A 34 5.08 -11.19 -7.45
CA ALA A 34 5.29 -12.19 -6.40
C ALA A 34 4.59 -13.51 -6.73
N CYS A 35 3.37 -13.48 -7.29
CA CYS A 35 2.69 -14.69 -7.78
C CYS A 35 3.45 -15.44 -8.89
N ARG A 36 4.43 -14.79 -9.54
CA ARG A 36 5.31 -15.38 -10.56
C ARG A 36 6.74 -15.58 -10.06
N ALA A 37 6.93 -15.65 -8.74
CA ALA A 37 8.24 -15.86 -8.15
C ALA A 37 8.87 -17.18 -8.60
N LYS A 38 10.20 -17.16 -8.77
CA LYS A 38 10.98 -18.31 -9.25
C LYS A 38 11.48 -19.21 -8.12
N SER A 39 11.40 -18.74 -6.88
CA SER A 39 11.81 -19.46 -5.67
C SER A 39 11.11 -18.87 -4.44
N ASN A 40 11.19 -19.56 -3.29
CA ASN A 40 10.68 -19.02 -2.02
C ASN A 40 11.39 -17.72 -1.62
N ALA A 41 12.70 -17.61 -1.85
CA ALA A 41 13.44 -16.39 -1.56
C ALA A 41 12.98 -15.21 -2.46
N ASP A 42 12.76 -15.46 -3.75
CA ASP A 42 12.23 -14.45 -4.68
C ASP A 42 10.80 -14.04 -4.31
N PHE A 43 9.96 -14.99 -3.87
CA PHE A 43 8.61 -14.70 -3.36
C PHE A 43 8.66 -13.80 -2.13
N ILE A 44 9.47 -14.14 -1.13
CA ILE A 44 9.63 -13.36 0.10
C ILE A 44 10.11 -11.94 -0.21
N SER A 45 11.12 -11.80 -1.08
CA SER A 45 11.64 -10.50 -1.48
C SER A 45 10.58 -9.63 -2.14
N LYS A 46 9.81 -10.18 -3.08
CA LYS A 46 8.76 -9.42 -3.79
C LYS A 46 7.58 -9.08 -2.89
N MET A 47 7.17 -10.00 -2.02
CA MET A 47 6.14 -9.72 -1.02
C MET A 47 6.59 -8.65 -0.03
N GLY A 48 7.89 -8.56 0.30
CA GLY A 48 8.41 -7.45 1.09
C GLY A 48 8.16 -6.09 0.42
N THR A 49 8.37 -5.99 -0.90
CA THR A 49 8.02 -4.76 -1.64
C THR A 49 6.50 -4.50 -1.64
N VAL A 50 5.66 -5.54 -1.65
CA VAL A 50 4.20 -5.35 -1.52
C VAL A 50 3.84 -4.77 -0.15
N GLU A 51 4.50 -5.25 0.91
CA GLU A 51 4.31 -4.78 2.29
C GLU A 51 4.69 -3.30 2.41
N GLU A 52 5.89 -2.94 1.93
CA GLU A 52 6.40 -1.57 1.93
C GLU A 52 5.44 -0.61 1.20
N GLU A 53 4.96 -0.99 0.01
CA GLU A 53 4.06 -0.13 -0.78
C GLU A 53 2.66 0.00 -0.16
N ALA A 54 2.19 -1.02 0.54
CA ALA A 54 0.91 -0.98 1.26
C ALA A 54 0.99 -0.09 2.51
N ASP A 55 2.10 -0.18 3.24
CA ASP A 55 2.40 0.70 4.38
C ASP A 55 2.58 2.17 3.93
N GLU A 56 3.27 2.41 2.81
CA GLU A 56 3.36 3.76 2.23
C GLU A 56 1.98 4.35 1.91
N CYS A 57 1.00 3.54 1.48
CA CYS A 57 -0.37 4.02 1.27
C CYS A 57 -1.00 4.55 2.56
N LEU A 58 -0.81 3.86 3.69
CA LEU A 58 -1.27 4.31 5.00
C LEU A 58 -0.67 5.67 5.34
N TYR A 59 0.66 5.78 5.24
CA TYR A 59 1.39 7.02 5.52
C TYR A 59 0.87 8.21 4.70
N TRP A 60 0.63 8.02 3.39
CA TRP A 60 0.11 9.12 2.57
C TRP A 60 -1.35 9.48 2.92
N MET A 61 -2.18 8.52 3.34
CA MET A 61 -3.53 8.81 3.82
C MET A 61 -3.51 9.54 5.17
N GLU A 62 -2.62 9.18 6.08
CA GLU A 62 -2.40 9.91 7.34
C GLU A 62 -2.01 11.37 7.07
N LEU A 63 -1.06 11.60 6.15
CA LEU A 63 -0.68 12.96 5.76
C LEU A 63 -1.82 13.75 5.13
N LEU A 64 -2.70 13.12 4.35
CA LEU A 64 -3.90 13.78 3.81
C LEU A 64 -4.86 14.22 4.93
N ALA A 65 -5.00 13.41 5.98
CA ALA A 65 -5.80 13.73 7.15
C ALA A 65 -5.18 14.86 7.97
N GLU A 66 -3.88 14.77 8.27
CA GLU A 66 -3.13 15.76 9.05
C GLU A 66 -3.10 17.13 8.36
N ALA A 67 -2.91 17.14 7.04
CA ALA A 67 -2.95 18.36 6.22
C ALA A 67 -4.37 18.93 6.05
N LYS A 68 -5.40 18.28 6.63
CA LYS A 68 -6.82 18.65 6.52
C LYS A 68 -7.31 18.73 5.07
N LEU A 69 -6.69 17.95 4.18
CA LEU A 69 -7.06 17.86 2.77
C LEU A 69 -8.23 16.89 2.56
N VAL A 70 -8.35 15.89 3.44
CA VAL A 70 -9.46 14.93 3.46
C VAL A 70 -9.91 14.73 4.92
N GLN A 71 -11.22 14.62 5.12
CA GLN A 71 -11.78 14.30 6.42
C GLN A 71 -11.39 12.86 6.84
N PRO A 72 -10.91 12.63 8.07
CA PRO A 72 -10.46 11.31 8.52
C PRO A 72 -11.52 10.20 8.33
N GLU A 73 -12.79 10.53 8.48
CA GLU A 73 -13.92 9.59 8.35
C GLU A 73 -14.04 9.01 6.93
N LYS A 74 -13.55 9.75 5.92
CA LYS A 74 -13.51 9.27 4.53
C LYS A 74 -12.30 8.38 4.25
N LEU A 75 -11.25 8.49 5.06
CA LEU A 75 -10.01 7.73 4.93
C LEU A 75 -10.03 6.44 5.75
N GLN A 76 -10.72 6.43 6.90
CA GLN A 76 -10.78 5.29 7.80
C GLN A 76 -11.08 3.94 7.12
N PRO A 77 -12.08 3.82 6.22
CA PRO A 77 -12.33 2.54 5.55
C PRO A 77 -11.17 2.11 4.65
N LEU A 78 -10.51 3.06 3.97
CA LEU A 78 -9.40 2.79 3.07
C LEU A 78 -8.12 2.45 3.85
N MET A 79 -7.90 3.13 4.98
CA MET A 79 -6.80 2.83 5.89
C MET A 79 -6.99 1.45 6.53
N ALA A 80 -8.21 1.09 6.94
CA ALA A 80 -8.49 -0.25 7.44
C ALA A 80 -8.20 -1.33 6.37
N GLU A 81 -8.64 -1.12 5.12
CA GLU A 81 -8.34 -2.04 4.02
C GLU A 81 -6.83 -2.14 3.75
N ALA A 82 -6.10 -1.02 3.78
CA ALA A 82 -4.65 -1.03 3.60
C ALA A 82 -3.92 -1.77 4.74
N ASP A 83 -4.36 -1.60 5.98
CA ASP A 83 -3.82 -2.33 7.15
C ASP A 83 -4.10 -3.85 7.04
N GLU A 84 -5.29 -4.24 6.59
CA GLU A 84 -5.62 -5.64 6.28
C GLU A 84 -4.68 -6.21 5.20
N LEU A 85 -4.37 -5.44 4.15
CA LEU A 85 -3.42 -5.85 3.11
C LEU A 85 -1.99 -6.01 3.65
N VAL A 86 -1.54 -5.11 4.53
CA VAL A 86 -0.24 -5.25 5.22
C VAL A 86 -0.24 -6.54 6.04
N ALA A 87 -1.26 -6.79 6.85
CA ALA A 87 -1.37 -7.99 7.68
C ALA A 87 -1.36 -9.29 6.86
N ILE A 88 -2.10 -9.33 5.74
CA ILE A 88 -2.10 -10.46 4.80
C ILE A 88 -0.71 -10.69 4.21
N THR A 89 -0.03 -9.62 3.82
CA THR A 89 1.30 -9.67 3.21
C THR A 89 2.35 -10.19 4.19
N VAL A 90 2.36 -9.66 5.42
CA VAL A 90 3.24 -10.12 6.52
C VAL A 90 2.99 -11.59 6.84
N SER A 91 1.73 -12.00 6.97
CA SER A 91 1.36 -13.40 7.21
C SER A 91 1.84 -14.33 6.09
N SER A 92 1.71 -13.90 4.84
CA SER A 92 2.19 -14.63 3.66
C SER A 92 3.71 -14.80 3.67
N ILE A 93 4.45 -13.73 4.01
CA ILE A 93 5.91 -13.75 4.16
C ILE A 93 6.33 -14.72 5.27
N ASN A 94 5.71 -14.65 6.44
CA ASN A 94 6.02 -15.51 7.58
C ASN A 94 5.76 -16.99 7.27
N THR A 95 4.67 -17.28 6.56
CA THR A 95 4.35 -18.62 6.08
C THR A 95 5.40 -19.15 5.11
N ALA A 96 5.85 -18.31 4.17
CA ALA A 96 6.90 -18.68 3.22
C ALA A 96 8.26 -18.90 3.90
N LYS A 97 8.62 -18.09 4.91
CA LYS A 97 9.85 -18.26 5.71
C LYS A 97 9.85 -19.58 6.51
N ALA A 98 8.69 -19.99 7.01
CA ALA A 98 8.55 -21.23 7.77
C ALA A 98 8.68 -22.50 6.91
N ARG A 99 8.36 -22.41 5.60
CA ARG A 99 8.59 -23.50 4.64
C ARG A 99 10.08 -23.61 4.32
N LYS A 100 10.80 -24.46 5.07
CA LYS A 100 12.11 -24.96 4.67
C LYS A 100 11.95 -25.86 3.43
N THR A 101 12.28 -25.33 2.26
CA THR A 101 12.68 -26.11 1.08
C THR A 101 14.18 -26.07 0.96
#